data_AF-A0A7J2MRB0-F1
#
_entry.id   AF-A0A7J2MRB0-F1
#
_cell.length_a   1.000
_cell.length_b   1.000
_cell.length_c   1.000
_cell.angle_alpha   90.00
_cell.angle_beta   90.00
_cell.angle_gamma   90.00
#
_symmetry.space_group_name_H-M   'P 1'
#
loop_
_entity.id
_entity.type
_entity.pdbx_description
1 polymer ?
#
loop_
_entity_poly.entity_id
_entity_poly.type
_entity_poly.pdbx_seq_one_letter_code
_entity_poly.pdbx_strand_id
1 'polypeptide(L)'
;MKIVAVQKTSLIDYPDNISSILFLSRCNFRCPYCHNKDLVLDRLPKIDEEVIIDDLKMRKKYIDGVVITGGEPTLYSDLIDLIRKIKEIPL
;
A
#
# COMPACT_ATOMS: atom_id res chain seq x y z
N MET A 1 8.96 -1.11 7.49
CA MET A 1 8.37 -0.43 6.32
C MET A 1 7.51 0.76 6.75
N LYS A 2 7.38 1.79 5.91
CA LYS A 2 6.61 3.01 6.19
C LYS A 2 5.44 3.15 5.21
N ILE A 3 4.27 2.63 5.58
CA ILE A 3 3.00 2.86 4.89
C ILE A 3 2.47 4.22 5.38
N VAL A 4 2.04 5.08 4.47
CA VAL A 4 1.66 6.48 4.78
C VAL A 4 0.28 6.87 4.30
N ALA A 5 -0.31 6.10 3.39
CA ALA A 5 -1.70 6.26 2.98
C ALA A 5 -2.31 4.92 2.58
N VAL A 6 -3.63 4.84 2.72
CA VAL A 6 -4.44 3.70 2.27
C VAL A 6 -5.61 4.23 1.45
N GLN A 7 -5.68 3.83 0.18
CA GLN A 7 -6.91 4.00 -0.59
C GLN A 7 -7.73 2.73 -0.44
N LYS A 8 -8.83 2.88 0.30
CA LYS A 8 -9.69 1.81 0.80
C LYS A 8 -10.43 1.01 -0.28
N THR A 9 -10.58 1.57 -1.47
CA THR A 9 -11.24 0.94 -2.61
C THR A 9 -10.69 1.54 -3.90
N SER A 10 -10.28 0.67 -4.81
CA SER A 10 -9.95 0.98 -6.19
C SER A 10 -10.57 -0.06 -7.11
N LEU A 11 -11.01 0.40 -8.27
CA LEU A 11 -11.61 -0.41 -9.34
C LEU A 11 -10.72 -0.47 -10.58
N ILE A 12 -9.53 0.14 -10.54
CA ILE A 12 -8.68 0.35 -11.73
C ILE A 12 -7.24 -0.14 -11.54
N ASP A 13 -6.73 -0.20 -10.31
CA ASP A 13 -5.32 -0.52 -10.03
C ASP A 13 -5.02 -2.02 -10.01
N TYR A 14 -6.05 -2.87 -10.07
CA TYR A 14 -5.94 -4.30 -10.28
C TYR A 14 -7.04 -4.75 -11.26
N PRO A 15 -6.71 -5.04 -12.53
CA PRO A 15 -7.69 -5.48 -13.52
C PRO A 15 -8.56 -6.63 -13.00
N ASP A 16 -9.87 -6.53 -13.25
CA ASP A 16 -10.90 -7.49 -12.86
C ASP A 16 -11.08 -7.71 -11.34
N ASN A 17 -10.49 -6.85 -10.49
CA ASN A 17 -10.51 -7.00 -9.04
C ASN A 17 -10.79 -5.66 -8.34
N ILE A 18 -11.63 -5.68 -7.31
CA ILE A 18 -11.76 -4.56 -6.37
C ILE A 18 -10.59 -4.65 -5.39
N SER A 19 -9.83 -3.57 -5.23
CA SER A 19 -8.60 -3.61 -4.42
C SER A 19 -8.52 -2.50 -3.37
N SER A 20 -7.76 -2.77 -2.31
CA SER A 20 -7.24 -1.74 -1.41
C SER A 20 -5.80 -1.41 -1.79
N ILE A 21 -5.45 -0.12 -1.88
CA ILE A 21 -4.10 0.32 -2.22
C ILE A 21 -3.37 0.78 -0.97
N LEU A 22 -2.17 0.25 -0.74
CA LEU A 22 -1.24 0.70 0.29
C LEU A 22 -0.13 1.53 -0.36
N PHE A 23 0.03 2.78 0.07
CA PHE A 23 1.10 3.67 -0.40
C PHE A 23 2.26 3.68 0.59
N LEU A 24 3.43 3.24 0.14
CA LEU A 24 4.67 3.33 0.91
C LEU A 24 5.36 4.66 0.66
N SER A 25 6.18 5.05 1.63
CA SER A 25 7.03 6.23 1.50
C SER A 25 8.32 5.91 0.75
N ARG A 26 9.01 6.94 0.24
CA ARG A 26 10.31 6.90 -0.46
C ARG A 26 10.26 6.27 -1.85
N CYS A 27 11.09 6.81 -2.73
CA CYS A 27 11.40 6.26 -4.06
C CYS A 27 12.88 6.54 -4.36
N ASN A 28 13.53 5.66 -5.09
CA ASN A 28 14.91 5.85 -5.59
C ASN A 28 14.95 6.79 -6.80
N PHE A 29 13.80 7.14 -7.38
CA PHE A 29 13.69 8.13 -8.46
C PHE A 29 13.20 9.49 -7.98
N ARG A 30 13.46 10.52 -8.80
CA ARG A 30 13.04 11.92 -8.60
C ARG A 30 12.40 12.45 -9.88
N CYS A 31 11.43 11.71 -10.40
CA CYS A 31 10.75 12.06 -11.65
C CYS A 31 10.15 13.47 -11.57
N PRO A 32 10.42 14.37 -12.53
CA PRO A 32 9.97 15.76 -12.46
C PRO A 32 8.43 15.88 -12.50
N TYR A 33 7.78 14.91 -13.13
CA TYR A 33 6.33 14.77 -13.23
C TYR A 33 5.71 13.90 -12.14
N CYS A 34 6.42 13.57 -11.05
CA CYS A 34 5.85 12.73 -10.00
C CYS A 34 4.61 13.41 -9.37
N HIS A 35 3.49 12.69 -9.35
CA HIS A 35 2.25 13.15 -8.72
C HIS A 35 2.33 13.03 -7.18
N ASN A 36 3.12 12.09 -6.68
CA ASN A 36 3.21 11.72 -5.26
C ASN A 36 4.52 12.21 -4.60
N LYS A 37 4.86 13.49 -4.79
CA LYS A 37 6.15 14.06 -4.32
C LYS A 37 6.35 13.90 -2.82
N ASP A 38 5.29 14.00 -2.02
CA ASP A 38 5.39 13.87 -0.57
C ASP A 38 5.68 12.44 -0.11
N LEU A 39 5.27 11.42 -0.87
CA LEU A 39 5.74 10.04 -0.67
C LEU A 39 7.24 9.97 -0.91
N VAL A 40 7.70 10.49 -2.06
CA VAL A 40 9.10 10.41 -2.49
C VAL A 40 10.04 11.12 -1.51
N LEU A 41 9.62 12.25 -0.96
CA LEU A 41 10.37 13.09 -0.03
C LEU A 41 10.20 12.69 1.44
N ASP A 42 9.48 11.60 1.71
CA ASP A 42 9.25 11.04 3.04
C ASP A 42 8.60 12.02 4.05
N ARG A 43 7.68 12.86 3.57
CA ARG A 43 7.07 13.96 4.34
C ARG A 43 5.79 13.57 5.08
N LEU A 44 5.24 12.39 4.81
CA LEU A 44 3.99 11.94 5.41
C LEU A 44 4.23 11.12 6.68
N PRO A 45 3.30 11.16 7.66
CA PRO A 45 3.41 10.34 8.86
C PRO A 45 3.20 8.85 8.53
N LYS A 46 3.83 7.98 9.32
CA LYS A 46 3.62 6.54 9.24
C LYS A 46 2.24 6.20 9.81
N ILE A 47 1.50 5.33 9.12
CA ILE A 47 0.31 4.66 9.64
C ILE A 47 0.75 3.36 10.32
N ASP A 48 0.14 3.05 11.46
CA ASP A 48 0.40 1.79 12.15
C ASP A 48 -0.02 0.60 11.26
N GLU A 49 0.83 -0.42 11.23
CA GLU A 49 0.56 -1.63 10.46
C GLU A 49 -0.67 -2.37 11.00
N GLU A 50 -0.87 -2.38 12.32
CA GLU A 50 -2.03 -3.04 12.93
C GLU A 50 -3.35 -2.42 12.44
N VAL A 51 -3.41 -1.10 12.38
CA VAL A 51 -4.57 -0.36 11.85
C VAL A 51 -4.87 -0.73 10.39
N ILE A 52 -3.83 -0.96 9.59
CA ILE A 52 -3.98 -1.35 8.18
C ILE A 52 -4.49 -2.78 8.07
N ILE A 53 -3.92 -3.71 8.83
CA ILE A 53 -4.35 -5.10 8.85
C ILE A 53 -5.81 -5.21 9.30
N ASP A 54 -6.23 -4.43 10.30
CA ASP A 54 -7.62 -4.41 10.76
C ASP A 54 -8.58 -3.84 9.72
N ASP A 55 -8.21 -2.76 9.01
CA ASP A 55 -9.01 -2.24 7.89
C ASP A 55 -9.16 -3.28 6.76
N LEU A 56 -8.09 -4.00 6.41
CA LEU A 56 -8.14 -5.08 5.41
C LEU A 56 -9.04 -6.23 5.87
N LYS A 57 -8.95 -6.66 7.14
CA LYS A 57 -9.83 -7.71 7.70
C LYS A 57 -11.30 -7.31 7.70
N MET A 58 -11.61 -6.04 8.01
CA MET A 58 -12.99 -5.52 7.91
C MET A 58 -13.50 -5.48 6.47
N ARG A 59 -12.59 -5.27 5.51
CA ARG A 59 -12.91 -5.12 4.08
C ARG A 59 -12.89 -6.40 3.27
N LYS A 60 -12.45 -7.53 3.82
CA LYS A 60 -12.28 -8.80 3.10
C LYS A 60 -13.50 -9.29 2.30
N LYS A 61 -14.72 -8.81 2.59
CA LYS A 61 -15.93 -9.15 1.81
C LYS A 61 -16.16 -8.26 0.59
N TYR A 62 -15.40 -7.18 0.45
CA TYR A 62 -15.59 -6.09 -0.51
C TYR A 62 -14.39 -5.88 -1.42
N ILE A 63 -13.24 -6.48 -1.11
CA ILE A 63 -12.01 -6.36 -1.89
C ILE A 63 -11.53 -7.77 -2.23
N ASP A 64 -11.09 -7.96 -3.46
CA ASP A 64 -10.52 -9.20 -3.98
C ASP A 64 -8.99 -9.23 -3.84
N GLY A 65 -8.38 -8.06 -3.59
CA GLY A 65 -6.92 -7.96 -3.49
C GLY A 65 -6.39 -6.69 -2.83
N VAL A 66 -5.07 -6.66 -2.68
CA VAL A 66 -4.32 -5.52 -2.15
C VAL A 66 -3.22 -5.14 -3.12
N VAL A 67 -3.17 -3.86 -3.50
CA VAL A 67 -2.11 -3.29 -4.33
C VAL A 67 -1.14 -2.57 -3.42
N ILE A 68 0.13 -3.00 -3.42
CA ILE A 68 1.19 -2.31 -2.69
C ILE A 68 1.96 -1.45 -3.69
N THR A 69 1.94 -0.14 -3.47
CA THR A 69 2.55 0.85 -4.38
C THR A 69 3.21 1.98 -3.59
N GLY A 70 3.75 2.97 -4.29
CA GLY A 70 4.28 4.21 -3.73
C GLY A 70 5.57 4.03 -2.91
N GLY A 71 6.45 5.02 -2.85
CA GLY A 71 7.07 5.46 -4.08
C GLY A 71 7.61 4.24 -4.83
N GLU A 72 8.69 3.63 -4.33
CA GLU A 72 9.17 2.33 -4.82
C GLU A 72 9.10 1.27 -3.69
N PRO A 73 8.07 0.40 -3.69
CA PRO A 73 7.92 -0.65 -2.68
C PRO A 73 9.12 -1.57 -2.54
N THR A 74 9.81 -1.89 -3.64
CA THR A 74 10.89 -2.88 -3.61
C THR A 74 12.15 -2.38 -2.92
N LEU A 75 12.19 -1.12 -2.46
CA LEU A 75 13.26 -0.61 -1.60
C LEU A 75 13.17 -1.12 -0.16
N TYR A 76 12.01 -1.62 0.27
CA TYR A 76 11.81 -2.14 1.62
C TYR A 76 12.16 -3.63 1.68
N SER A 77 13.21 -3.98 2.45
CA SER A 77 13.63 -5.37 2.63
C SER A 77 12.58 -6.25 3.32
N ASP A 78 11.70 -5.64 4.10
CA ASP A 78 10.60 -6.28 4.83
C ASP A 78 9.28 -6.33 4.03
N LEU A 79 9.30 -6.02 2.72
CA LEU A 79 8.11 -6.09 1.85
C LEU A 79 7.49 -7.50 1.82
N ILE A 80 8.31 -8.54 1.78
CA ILE A 80 7.85 -9.93 1.73
C ILE A 80 7.07 -10.30 3.00
N ASP A 81 7.47 -9.79 4.17
CA ASP A 81 6.80 -10.09 5.42
C ASP A 81 5.41 -9.46 5.49
N LEU A 82 5.24 -8.24 4.95
CA LEU A 82 3.92 -7.64 4.79
C LEU A 82 3.03 -8.45 3.83
N ILE A 83 3.59 -8.91 2.70
CA ILE A 83 2.83 -9.73 1.74
C ILE A 83 2.35 -11.03 2.40
N ARG A 84 3.21 -11.69 3.19
CA ARG A 84 2.83 -12.89 3.95
C ARG A 84 1.66 -12.62 4.90
N LYS A 85 1.77 -11.55 5.71
CA LYS A 85 0.69 -11.13 6.63
C LYS A 85 -0.63 -10.85 5.91
N ILE A 86 -0.58 -10.17 4.75
CA ILE A 86 -1.77 -9.89 3.95
C ILE A 86 -2.37 -11.20 3.40
N LYS A 87 -1.54 -12.15 2.97
CA LYS A 87 -1.99 -13.45 2.44
C LYS A 87 -2.65 -14.35 3.49
N GLU A 88 -2.45 -14.10 4.77
CA GLU A 88 -3.18 -14.77 5.85
C GLU A 88 -4.63 -14.28 5.98
N ILE A 89 -4.98 -13.15 5.36
CA ILE A 89 -6.35 -12.64 5.31
C ILE A 89 -7.09 -13.35 4.16
N PRO A 90 -8.20 -14.04 4.43
CA PRO A 90 -9.03 -14.64 3.38
C PRO A 90 -9.88 -13.52 2.74
N LEU A 91 -9.25 -12.79 1.81
CA LEU A 91 -9.91 -11.88 0.87
C LEU A 91 -10.79 -12.69 -0.09
#